data_AF-A0A1R1PNY0-F1
#
_entry.id   AF-A0A1R1PNY0-F1
#
_cell.length_a   1.000
_cell.length_b   1.000
_cell.length_c   1.000
_cell.angle_alpha   90.00
_cell.angle_beta   90.00
_cell.angle_gamma   90.00
#
_symmetry.space_group_name_H-M   'P 1'
#
loop_
_entity.id
_entity.type
_entity.pdbx_description
1 polymer ?
#
loop_
_entity_poly.entity_id
_entity_poly.type
_entity_poly.pdbx_seq_one_letter_code
_entity_poly.pdbx_strand_id
1 'polypeptide(L)'
;MEGFESKTKETMVSLSLDSPPIKFRKEMMQKYLHKVLSATWDFSFLRYIDWVAKIHSDTPEKKTTVKIEYIHIVAFFGYLSGILTDAICRISELDEETKANTITAFNKFLYIQNDLFTKYCINEDYENEQLLETSFESKKKEALGVATQTRREFIPYLVSFAVGGLVLGFVTARVFNSK
;
A
#
# COMPACT_ATOMS: atom_id res chain seq x y z
N MET A 1 10.51 1.58 1.88
CA MET A 1 11.06 2.89 1.46
C MET A 1 10.58 3.98 2.41
N GLU A 2 10.52 3.71 3.71
CA GLU A 2 10.06 4.69 4.71
C GLU A 2 11.27 5.16 5.53
N GLY A 3 11.30 6.44 5.89
CA GLY A 3 12.24 6.98 6.88
C GLY A 3 13.41 7.82 6.37
N PHE A 4 13.58 8.02 5.06
CA PHE A 4 14.59 8.96 4.55
C PHE A 4 13.99 10.35 4.34
N GLU A 5 14.11 11.22 5.35
CA GLU A 5 13.82 12.65 5.21
C GLU A 5 15.01 13.38 4.58
N SER A 6 14.90 13.63 3.29
CA SER A 6 15.85 14.47 2.57
C SER A 6 15.69 15.93 3.00
N LYS A 7 16.47 16.40 3.98
CA LYS A 7 16.54 17.83 4.38
C LYS A 7 17.30 18.72 3.38
N THR A 8 17.67 18.22 2.21
CA THR A 8 18.52 18.93 1.27
C THR A 8 17.71 19.87 0.38
N LYS A 9 17.82 21.19 0.65
CA LYS A 9 17.53 22.28 -0.30
C LYS A 9 18.59 22.32 -1.41
N GLU A 10 18.86 21.19 -2.06
CA GLU A 10 19.83 21.15 -3.15
C GLU A 10 19.15 21.64 -4.43
N THR A 11 19.80 22.60 -5.09
CA THR A 11 19.38 23.09 -6.41
C THR A 11 19.85 22.08 -7.45
N MET A 12 19.20 22.01 -8.63
CA MET A 12 19.61 21.09 -9.72
C MET A 12 21.11 21.15 -10.07
N VAL A 13 21.75 22.30 -9.84
CA VAL A 13 23.17 22.58 -10.08
C VAL A 13 24.10 21.92 -9.05
N SER A 14 23.63 21.61 -7.84
CA SER A 14 24.45 21.02 -6.76
C SER A 14 24.25 19.51 -6.60
N LEU A 15 23.41 18.87 -7.42
CA LEU A 15 23.13 17.45 -7.35
C LEU A 15 24.31 16.63 -7.89
N SER A 16 25.02 15.96 -6.99
CA SER A 16 26.09 14.99 -7.31
C SER A 16 25.59 13.56 -7.15
N LEU A 17 26.17 12.62 -7.92
CA LEU A 17 25.92 11.17 -7.80
C LEU A 17 26.19 10.60 -6.41
N ASP A 18 26.96 11.35 -5.61
CA ASP A 18 27.32 11.01 -4.23
C ASP A 18 26.41 11.61 -3.17
N SER A 19 25.42 12.41 -3.58
CA SER A 19 24.45 13.01 -2.67
C SER A 19 23.70 11.92 -1.87
N PRO A 20 23.44 12.15 -0.57
CA PRO A 20 22.76 11.17 0.27
C PRO A 20 21.43 10.64 -0.30
N PRO A 21 20.55 11.47 -0.91
CA PRO A 21 19.31 10.98 -1.51
C PRO A 21 19.54 10.04 -2.70
N ILE A 22 20.57 10.29 -3.53
CA ILE A 22 20.89 9.43 -4.68
C ILE A 22 21.48 8.10 -4.21
N LYS A 23 22.38 8.11 -3.21
CA LYS A 23 22.93 6.88 -2.62
C LYS A 23 21.85 5.98 -2.05
N PHE A 24 20.92 6.56 -1.27
CA PHE A 24 19.79 5.82 -0.73
C PHE A 24 18.95 5.15 -1.82
N ARG A 25 18.62 5.87 -2.91
CA ARG A 25 17.84 5.31 -4.03
C ARG A 25 18.61 4.21 -4.77
N LYS A 26 19.93 4.34 -4.94
CA LYS A 26 20.79 3.30 -5.52
C LYS A 26 20.76 2.02 -4.67
N GLU A 27 20.89 2.15 -3.35
CA GLU A 27 20.83 1.00 -2.43
C GLU A 27 19.47 0.30 -2.47
N MET A 28 18.37 1.08 -2.52
CA MET A 28 17.03 0.51 -2.62
C MET A 28 16.82 -0.21 -3.96
N MET A 29 17.36 0.33 -5.06
CA MET A 29 17.35 -0.34 -6.36
C MET A 29 18.15 -1.65 -6.33
N GLN A 30 19.33 -1.67 -5.72
CA GLN A 30 20.13 -2.90 -5.57
C GLN A 30 19.37 -3.97 -4.78
N LYS A 31 18.75 -3.60 -3.65
CA LYS A 31 17.93 -4.51 -2.85
C LYS A 31 16.74 -5.05 -3.63
N TYR A 32 16.11 -4.19 -4.43
CA TYR A 32 15.01 -4.58 -5.30
C TYR A 32 15.45 -5.60 -6.36
N LEU A 33 16.53 -5.31 -7.10
CA LEU A 33 17.06 -6.21 -8.13
C LEU A 33 17.50 -7.56 -7.54
N HIS A 34 18.18 -7.55 -6.40
CA HIS A 34 18.53 -8.79 -5.70
C HIS A 34 17.28 -9.62 -5.40
N LYS A 35 16.24 -8.98 -4.87
CA LYS A 35 14.98 -9.66 -4.54
C LYS A 35 14.26 -10.20 -5.79
N VAL A 36 14.28 -9.48 -6.90
CA VAL A 36 13.71 -9.95 -8.18
C VAL A 36 14.39 -11.23 -8.66
N LEU A 37 15.72 -11.30 -8.52
CA LEU A 37 16.51 -12.43 -9.01
C LEU A 37 16.50 -13.63 -8.04
N SER A 38 16.28 -13.40 -6.74
CA SER A 38 16.43 -14.44 -5.71
C SER A 38 15.10 -14.93 -5.12
N ALA A 39 13.99 -14.23 -5.33
CA ALA A 39 12.71 -14.59 -4.71
C ALA A 39 12.01 -15.75 -5.40
N THR A 40 11.21 -16.48 -4.63
CA THR A 40 10.18 -17.37 -5.16
C THR A 40 9.06 -16.54 -5.79
N TRP A 41 8.64 -16.91 -7.00
CA TRP A 41 7.56 -16.24 -7.72
C TRP A 41 6.18 -16.70 -7.23
N ASP A 42 5.88 -16.34 -5.99
CA ASP A 42 4.61 -16.64 -5.33
C ASP A 42 3.75 -15.37 -5.15
N PHE A 43 2.56 -15.55 -4.59
CA PHE A 43 1.65 -14.44 -4.32
C PHE A 43 2.23 -13.37 -3.38
N SER A 44 3.17 -13.75 -2.50
CA SER A 44 3.85 -12.80 -1.62
C SER A 44 4.80 -11.89 -2.41
N PHE A 45 5.54 -12.46 -3.35
CA PHE A 45 6.38 -11.67 -4.26
C PHE A 45 5.54 -10.78 -5.19
N LEU A 46 4.41 -11.27 -5.69
CA LEU A 46 3.47 -10.46 -6.49
C LEU A 46 2.95 -9.25 -5.69
N ARG A 47 2.55 -9.43 -4.43
CA ARG A 47 2.19 -8.30 -3.54
C ARG A 47 3.34 -7.33 -3.30
N TYR A 48 4.57 -7.83 -3.24
CA TYR A 48 5.74 -6.98 -3.08
C TYR A 48 5.97 -6.08 -4.29
N ILE A 49 5.91 -6.61 -5.52
CA ILE A 49 6.08 -5.78 -6.73
C ILE A 49 4.89 -4.84 -6.97
N ASP A 50 3.68 -5.23 -6.58
CA ASP A 50 2.50 -4.34 -6.57
C ASP A 50 2.69 -3.17 -5.59
N TRP A 51 3.19 -3.45 -4.38
CA TRP A 51 3.57 -2.40 -3.42
C TRP A 51 4.67 -1.48 -3.96
N VAL A 52 5.65 -2.02 -4.71
CA VAL A 52 6.68 -1.20 -5.37
C VAL A 52 6.06 -0.24 -6.38
N ALA A 53 5.03 -0.63 -7.13
CA ALA A 53 4.32 0.31 -7.99
C ALA A 53 3.61 1.40 -7.15
N LYS A 54 2.86 0.99 -6.11
CA LYS A 54 2.09 1.88 -5.24
C LYS A 54 2.91 2.99 -4.59
N ILE A 55 4.14 2.71 -4.15
CA ILE A 55 5.02 3.71 -3.50
C ILE A 55 5.61 4.74 -4.47
N HIS A 56 5.55 4.53 -5.79
CA HIS A 56 6.00 5.50 -6.78
C HIS A 56 4.85 6.38 -7.33
N SER A 57 3.60 5.97 -7.09
CA SER A 57 2.39 6.71 -7.44
C SER A 57 1.95 7.66 -6.33
N ASP A 58 0.92 8.46 -6.58
CA ASP A 58 0.35 9.40 -5.60
C ASP A 58 -0.80 8.72 -4.87
N THR A 59 -0.51 8.03 -3.75
CA THR A 59 -1.52 7.30 -2.98
C THR A 59 -1.61 7.89 -1.57
N PRO A 60 -2.81 8.08 -0.99
CA PRO A 60 -3.05 8.56 0.38
C PRO A 60 -2.21 7.87 1.48
N GLU A 61 -1.88 6.59 1.29
CA GLU A 61 -1.10 5.80 2.23
C GLU A 61 0.41 6.04 2.13
N LYS A 62 0.86 6.75 1.08
CA LYS A 62 2.26 7.02 0.84
C LYS A 62 2.74 8.16 1.72
N LYS A 63 3.75 7.86 2.54
CA LYS A 63 4.40 8.83 3.44
C LYS A 63 5.38 9.77 2.72
N THR A 64 5.70 9.53 1.45
CA THR A 64 6.73 10.29 0.71
C THR A 64 6.09 11.19 -0.35
N THR A 65 6.62 12.41 -0.52
CA THR A 65 6.05 13.43 -1.43
C THR A 65 6.40 13.21 -2.91
N VAL A 66 7.19 12.18 -3.25
CA VAL A 66 7.79 12.06 -4.60
C VAL A 66 6.86 11.29 -5.53
N LYS A 67 5.97 11.99 -6.25
CA LYS A 67 5.18 11.44 -7.36
C LYS A 67 6.06 11.30 -8.62
N ILE A 68 6.00 10.15 -9.28
CA ILE A 68 6.64 9.94 -10.59
C ILE A 68 5.55 9.85 -11.65
N GLU A 69 5.63 10.71 -12.67
CA GLU A 69 4.71 10.65 -13.80
C GLU A 69 4.92 9.36 -14.60
N TYR A 70 3.82 8.76 -15.05
CA TYR A 70 3.86 7.47 -15.74
C TYR A 70 4.79 7.47 -16.96
N ILE A 71 4.86 8.59 -17.70
CA ILE A 71 5.76 8.74 -18.85
C ILE A 71 7.23 8.45 -18.50
N HIS A 72 7.67 8.82 -17.29
CA HIS A 72 9.04 8.55 -16.85
C HIS A 72 9.25 7.08 -16.50
N ILE A 73 8.21 6.40 -16.00
CA ILE A 73 8.26 4.95 -15.72
C ILE A 73 8.41 4.16 -17.03
N VAL A 74 7.56 4.44 -18.03
CA VAL A 74 7.66 3.74 -19.32
C VAL A 74 8.97 4.03 -20.06
N ALA A 75 9.44 5.28 -20.01
CA ALA A 75 10.74 5.64 -20.58
C ALA A 75 11.89 4.86 -19.91
N PHE A 76 11.85 4.74 -18.59
CA PHE A 76 12.84 3.95 -17.84
C PHE A 76 12.78 2.46 -18.18
N PHE A 77 11.59 1.86 -18.31
CA PHE A 77 11.48 0.45 -18.70
C PHE A 77 11.94 0.18 -20.12
N GLY A 78 11.68 1.09 -21.06
CA GLY A 78 12.22 1.00 -22.42
C GLY A 78 13.76 1.03 -22.42
N TYR A 79 14.35 1.96 -21.68
CA TYR A 79 15.80 2.04 -21.50
C TYR A 79 16.39 0.78 -20.87
N LEU A 80 15.74 0.27 -19.82
CA LEU A 80 16.20 -0.92 -19.09
C LEU A 80 16.11 -2.18 -19.94
N SER A 81 15.03 -2.35 -20.72
CA SER A 81 14.89 -3.46 -21.67
C SER A 81 16.05 -3.49 -22.68
N GLY A 82 16.43 -2.32 -23.23
CA GLY A 82 17.55 -2.20 -24.15
C GLY A 82 18.89 -2.60 -23.52
N ILE A 83 19.19 -2.08 -22.32
CA ILE A 83 20.42 -2.43 -21.60
C ILE A 83 20.49 -3.91 -21.27
N LEU A 84 19.41 -4.48 -20.74
CA LEU A 84 19.39 -5.89 -20.35
C LEU A 84 19.60 -6.79 -21.59
N THR A 85 18.96 -6.45 -22.70
CA THR A 85 19.13 -7.17 -23.96
C THR A 85 20.58 -7.14 -24.44
N ASP A 86 21.19 -5.95 -24.53
CA ASP A 86 22.60 -5.82 -24.95
C ASP A 86 23.55 -6.55 -24.00
N ALA A 87 23.33 -6.41 -22.69
CA ALA A 87 24.15 -7.08 -21.68
C ALA A 87 24.08 -8.60 -21.77
N ILE A 88 22.88 -9.18 -21.92
CA ILE A 88 22.68 -10.64 -22.04
C ILE A 88 23.31 -11.18 -23.32
N CYS A 89 23.16 -10.48 -24.45
CA CYS A 89 23.74 -10.88 -25.72
C CYS A 89 25.27 -10.98 -25.68
N ARG A 90 25.93 -10.15 -24.85
CA ARG A 90 27.39 -10.10 -24.71
C ARG A 90 27.97 -11.18 -23.79
N ILE A 91 27.15 -11.95 -23.07
CA ILE A 91 27.63 -13.04 -22.22
C ILE A 91 28.05 -14.21 -23.12
N SER A 92 29.35 -14.46 -23.20
CA SER A 92 29.93 -15.49 -24.07
C SER A 92 29.64 -16.93 -23.60
N GLU A 93 29.36 -17.10 -22.32
CA GLU A 93 29.20 -18.38 -21.63
C GLU A 93 27.79 -18.96 -21.76
N LEU A 94 26.82 -18.17 -22.22
CA LEU A 94 25.44 -18.61 -22.44
C LEU A 94 25.24 -19.01 -23.90
N ASP A 95 24.56 -20.12 -24.12
CA ASP A 95 24.08 -20.49 -25.45
C ASP A 95 22.93 -19.56 -25.91
N GLU A 96 22.67 -19.55 -27.22
CA GLU A 96 21.68 -18.65 -27.82
C GLU A 96 20.24 -18.91 -27.35
N GLU A 97 19.89 -20.16 -27.04
CA GLU A 97 18.57 -20.48 -26.51
C GLU A 97 18.41 -19.93 -25.08
N THR A 98 19.42 -20.10 -24.23
CA THR A 98 19.42 -19.52 -22.87
C THR A 98 19.36 -18.00 -22.91
N LYS A 99 20.10 -17.33 -23.82
CA LYS A 99 20.02 -15.87 -24.01
C LYS A 99 18.61 -15.43 -24.39
N ALA A 100 18.02 -16.05 -25.42
CA ALA A 100 16.68 -15.72 -25.89
C ALA A 100 15.62 -15.93 -24.80
N ASN A 101 15.70 -17.03 -24.06
CA ASN A 101 14.81 -17.33 -22.94
C ASN A 101 14.96 -16.31 -21.80
N THR A 102 16.20 -15.92 -21.49
CA THR A 102 16.48 -14.91 -20.45
C THR A 102 15.93 -13.54 -20.84
N ILE A 103 16.17 -13.09 -22.07
CA ILE A 103 15.62 -11.83 -22.59
C ILE A 103 14.08 -11.86 -22.54
N THR A 104 13.48 -12.97 -22.97
CA THR A 104 12.02 -13.14 -22.93
C THR A 104 11.48 -13.07 -21.50
N ALA A 105 12.16 -13.69 -20.53
CA ALA A 105 11.77 -13.66 -19.13
C ALA A 105 11.82 -12.22 -18.57
N PHE A 106 12.90 -11.47 -18.83
CA PHE A 106 13.00 -10.08 -18.40
C PHE A 106 11.94 -9.19 -19.05
N ASN A 107 11.67 -9.35 -20.34
CA ASN A 107 10.62 -8.58 -21.01
C ASN A 107 9.23 -8.84 -20.40
N LYS A 108 8.88 -10.12 -20.14
CA LYS A 108 7.63 -10.46 -19.44
C LYS A 108 7.54 -9.79 -18.06
N PHE A 109 8.64 -9.80 -17.31
CA PHE A 109 8.69 -9.12 -16.02
C PHE A 109 8.49 -7.60 -16.13
N LEU A 110 9.13 -6.95 -17.10
CA LEU A 110 8.95 -5.51 -17.34
C LEU A 110 7.50 -5.18 -17.73
N TYR A 111 6.84 -6.03 -18.53
CA TYR A 111 5.40 -5.87 -18.82
C TYR A 111 4.54 -5.99 -17.56
N ILE A 112 4.77 -6.99 -16.72
CA ILE A 112 4.03 -7.16 -15.45
C ILE A 112 4.20 -5.91 -14.57
N GLN A 113 5.44 -5.42 -14.44
CA GLN A 113 5.65 -4.18 -13.69
C GLN A 113 4.94 -3.00 -14.33
N ASN A 114 5.02 -2.85 -15.65
CA ASN A 114 4.35 -1.77 -16.36
C ASN A 114 2.83 -1.75 -16.10
N ASP A 115 2.18 -2.90 -16.11
CA ASP A 115 0.74 -3.02 -15.82
C ASP A 115 0.43 -2.60 -14.37
N LEU A 116 1.25 -3.04 -13.41
CA LEU A 116 1.11 -2.63 -12.00
C LEU A 116 1.30 -1.13 -11.83
N PHE A 117 2.27 -0.50 -12.51
CA PHE A 117 2.46 0.94 -12.48
C PHE A 117 1.32 1.70 -13.17
N THR A 118 0.79 1.18 -14.27
CA THR A 118 -0.36 1.75 -14.98
C THR A 118 -1.58 1.84 -14.06
N LYS A 119 -1.86 0.75 -13.33
CA LYS A 119 -2.97 0.67 -12.37
C LYS A 119 -2.98 1.84 -11.39
N TYR A 120 -1.82 2.28 -10.91
CA TYR A 120 -1.72 3.32 -9.87
C TYR A 120 -1.42 4.72 -10.42
N CYS A 121 -0.84 4.84 -11.63
CA CYS A 121 -0.42 6.12 -12.17
C CYS A 121 -1.39 6.73 -13.20
N ILE A 122 -2.29 5.94 -13.79
CA ILE A 122 -3.20 6.40 -14.86
C ILE A 122 -4.68 6.27 -14.49
N ASN A 123 -5.07 5.26 -13.70
CA ASN A 123 -6.49 5.01 -13.45
C ASN A 123 -7.07 6.00 -12.43
N GLU A 124 -7.97 6.87 -12.89
CA GLU A 124 -8.87 7.67 -12.05
C GLU A 124 -9.72 6.78 -11.12
N ASP A 125 -10.03 5.56 -11.56
CA ASP A 125 -10.76 4.55 -10.77
C ASP A 125 -9.99 4.13 -9.51
N TYR A 126 -8.67 4.22 -9.49
CA TYR A 126 -7.89 3.93 -8.28
C TYR A 126 -8.10 5.02 -7.22
N GLU A 127 -8.12 6.30 -7.63
CA GLU A 127 -8.46 7.40 -6.74
C GLU A 127 -9.89 7.23 -6.21
N ASN A 128 -10.84 6.84 -7.07
CA ASN A 128 -12.25 6.62 -6.68
C ASN A 128 -12.46 5.40 -5.77
N GLU A 129 -11.83 4.26 -6.06
CA GLU A 129 -11.94 3.04 -5.25
C GLU A 129 -11.30 3.23 -3.87
N GLN A 130 -10.19 3.97 -3.80
CA GLN A 130 -9.56 4.34 -2.54
C GLN A 130 -10.36 5.38 -1.75
N LEU A 131 -10.96 6.38 -2.43
CA LEU A 131 -11.92 7.30 -1.81
C LEU A 131 -13.12 6.55 -1.25
N LEU A 132 -13.62 5.54 -1.97
CA LEU A 132 -14.69 4.66 -1.51
C LEU A 132 -14.26 3.85 -0.27
N GLU A 133 -13.13 3.16 -0.29
CA GLU A 133 -12.63 2.39 0.87
C GLU A 133 -12.43 3.28 2.11
N THR A 134 -11.85 4.46 1.93
CA THR A 134 -11.65 5.43 3.00
C THR A 134 -12.98 5.95 3.54
N SER A 135 -13.95 6.22 2.66
CA SER A 135 -15.31 6.60 3.02
C SER A 135 -16.03 5.49 3.79
N PHE A 136 -15.92 4.24 3.34
CA PHE A 136 -16.50 3.07 4.02
C PHE A 136 -15.92 2.89 5.42
N GLU A 137 -14.60 2.92 5.59
CA GLU A 137 -13.97 2.76 6.90
C GLU A 137 -14.27 3.93 7.85
N SER A 138 -14.38 5.16 7.33
CA SER A 138 -14.82 6.32 8.13
C SER A 138 -16.26 6.17 8.62
N LYS A 139 -17.19 5.80 7.72
CA LYS A 139 -18.61 5.56 8.04
C LYS A 139 -18.79 4.39 9.01
N LYS A 140 -17.98 3.33 8.88
CA LYS A 140 -17.97 2.19 9.80
C LYS A 140 -17.52 2.60 11.19
N LYS A 141 -16.46 3.40 11.31
CA LYS A 141 -16.01 3.96 12.61
C LYS A 141 -17.07 4.87 13.23
N GLU A 142 -17.72 5.70 12.42
CA GLU A 142 -18.82 6.56 12.87
C GLU A 142 -19.99 5.72 13.39
N ALA A 143 -20.44 4.72 12.63
CA ALA A 143 -21.52 3.82 13.04
C ALA A 143 -21.19 3.05 14.33
N LEU A 144 -19.94 2.57 14.48
CA LEU A 144 -19.46 1.94 15.71
C LEU A 144 -19.42 2.92 16.89
N GLY A 145 -19.01 4.17 16.65
CA GLY A 145 -19.00 5.24 17.64
C GLY A 145 -20.41 5.58 18.13
N VAL A 146 -21.36 5.74 17.20
CA VAL A 146 -22.79 5.95 17.50
C VAL A 146 -23.35 4.77 18.28
N ALA A 147 -23.12 3.53 17.84
CA ALA A 147 -23.60 2.34 18.56
C ALA A 147 -23.04 2.27 19.99
N THR A 148 -21.77 2.62 20.18
CA THR A 148 -21.11 2.64 21.49
C THR A 148 -21.66 3.76 22.39
N GLN A 149 -21.92 4.94 21.82
CA GLN A 149 -22.49 6.08 22.54
C GLN A 149 -23.95 5.80 22.96
N THR A 150 -24.78 5.31 22.05
CA THR A 150 -26.17 4.91 22.35
C THR A 150 -26.18 3.82 23.44
N ARG A 151 -25.28 2.84 23.37
CA ARG A 151 -25.13 1.84 24.42
C ARG A 151 -24.78 2.46 25.78
N ARG A 152 -23.86 3.42 25.82
CA ARG A 152 -23.43 4.11 27.05
C ARG A 152 -24.56 4.95 27.65
N GLU A 153 -25.36 5.62 26.82
CA GLU A 153 -26.43 6.52 27.28
C GLU A 153 -27.66 5.77 27.74
N PHE A 154 -28.05 4.68 27.07
CA PHE A 154 -29.32 3.99 27.37
C PHE A 154 -29.21 2.81 28.35
N ILE A 155 -28.05 2.16 28.47
CA ILE A 155 -27.87 1.06 29.45
C ILE A 155 -28.15 1.49 30.90
N PRO A 156 -27.68 2.64 31.39
CA PRO A 156 -27.96 3.08 32.76
C PRO A 156 -29.46 3.19 33.03
N TYR A 157 -30.23 3.75 32.10
CA TYR A 157 -31.68 3.89 32.25
C TYR A 157 -32.41 2.55 32.19
N LEU A 158 -32.00 1.63 31.32
CA LEU A 158 -32.59 0.28 31.25
C LEU A 158 -32.30 -0.53 32.53
N VAL A 159 -31.08 -0.43 33.07
CA VAL A 159 -30.72 -1.05 34.35
C VAL A 159 -31.52 -0.43 35.51
N SER A 160 -31.64 0.89 35.55
CA SER A 160 -32.47 1.58 36.56
C SER A 160 -33.94 1.19 36.47
N PHE A 161 -34.49 1.02 35.26
CA PHE A 161 -35.88 0.59 35.06
C PHE A 161 -36.11 -0.84 35.53
N ALA A 162 -35.18 -1.75 35.24
CA ALA A 162 -35.25 -3.14 35.68
C ALA A 162 -35.19 -3.25 37.22
N VAL A 163 -34.29 -2.51 37.87
CA VAL A 163 -34.17 -2.50 39.35
C VAL A 163 -35.40 -1.86 39.99
N GLY A 164 -35.90 -0.75 39.44
CA GLY A 164 -37.11 -0.08 39.93
C GLY A 164 -38.36 -0.96 39.85
N GLY A 165 -38.55 -1.67 38.73
CA GLY A 165 -39.65 -2.63 38.56
C GLY A 165 -39.56 -3.81 39.55
N LEU A 166 -38.34 -4.29 39.84
CA LEU A 166 -38.11 -5.35 40.81
C LEU A 166 -38.47 -4.91 42.24
N VAL A 167 -38.07 -3.70 42.64
CA VAL A 167 -38.40 -3.14 43.98
C VAL A 167 -39.91 -2.90 44.12
N LEU A 168 -40.56 -2.31 43.12
CA LEU A 168 -42.03 -2.12 43.12
C LEU A 168 -42.78 -3.45 43.16
N GLY A 169 -42.31 -4.47 42.43
CA GLY A 169 -42.86 -5.82 42.47
C GLY A 169 -42.72 -6.46 43.85
N PHE A 170 -41.56 -6.33 44.50
CA PHE A 170 -41.35 -6.81 45.86
C PHE A 170 -42.22 -6.09 46.90
N VAL A 171 -42.37 -4.76 46.78
CA VAL A 171 -43.20 -3.96 47.71
C VAL A 171 -44.67 -4.28 47.53
N THR A 172 -45.17 -4.33 46.29
CA THR A 172 -46.58 -4.68 46.02
C THR A 172 -46.89 -6.13 46.43
N ALA A 173 -46.01 -7.09 46.14
CA ALA A 173 -46.17 -8.46 46.61
C ALA A 173 -46.23 -8.55 48.15
N ARG A 174 -45.40 -7.78 48.86
CA ARG A 174 -45.39 -7.75 50.34
C ARG A 174 -46.63 -7.08 50.94
N VAL A 175 -47.16 -6.04 50.29
CA VAL A 175 -48.40 -5.35 50.72
C VAL A 175 -49.64 -6.22 50.49
N PHE A 176 -49.69 -6.98 49.39
CA PHE A 176 -50.79 -7.91 49.11
C PHE A 176 -50.78 -9.16 50.01
N ASN A 177 -49.61 -9.62 50.46
CA ASN A 177 -49.49 -10.78 51.36
C ASN A 177 -49.67 -10.43 52.85
N SER A 178 -50.03 -9.19 53.19
CA SER A 178 -50.22 -8.68 54.56
C SER A 178 -51.69 -8.45 54.94
N LYS A 179 -52.64 -8.98 54.16
CA LYS A 179 -54.06 -9.07 54.50
C LYS A 179 -54.43 -10.53 54.73
#